data_AF-A0A7S0DZD9-F1
#
_entry.id   AF-A0A7S0DZD9-F1
#
_cell.length_a   1.000
_cell.length_b   1.000
_cell.length_c   1.000
_cell.angle_alpha   90.00
_cell.angle_beta   90.00
_cell.angle_gamma   90.00
#
_symmetry.space_group_name_H-M   'P 1'
#
loop_
_entity.id
_entity.type
_entity.pdbx_description
1 polymer ?
#
loop_
_entity_poly.entity_id
_entity_poly.type
_entity_poly.pdbx_seq_one_letter_code
_entity_poly.pdbx_strand_id
1 'polypeptide(L)'
;CRHIPCPSGRIPFLGHALMLLRGNVWDTFRELSREHGNFFRMHVLGRVYIVMADPAYARHVLQTKAKNYRKDPGTYKVFDCLLGTGIVTSEGERWHRLRRELAPTFKLEILEEVASAALEITRNLFQTLDEAAASGTA
;
A
#
# COMPACT_ATOMS: atom_id res chain seq x y z
N CYS A 1 3.19 24.20 21.74
CA CYS A 1 2.96 22.89 21.08
C CYS A 1 1.46 22.59 21.05
N ARG A 2 0.81 22.65 19.88
CA ARG A 2 -0.61 22.29 19.76
C ARG A 2 -0.78 20.79 20.09
N HIS A 3 -1.78 20.48 20.92
CA HIS A 3 -2.11 19.13 21.31
C HIS A 3 -2.72 18.39 20.11
N ILE A 4 -2.03 17.37 19.59
CA ILE A 4 -2.56 16.51 18.53
C ILE A 4 -3.47 15.46 19.19
N PRO A 5 -4.75 15.33 18.78
CA PRO A 5 -5.67 14.33 19.34
C PRO A 5 -5.07 12.93 19.29
N CYS A 6 -5.35 12.13 20.32
CA CYS A 6 -4.87 10.75 20.42
C CYS A 6 -5.98 9.87 20.98
N PRO A 7 -6.32 8.76 20.31
CA PRO A 7 -7.28 7.80 20.83
C PRO A 7 -6.89 7.30 22.23
N SER A 8 -7.91 7.01 23.04
CA SER A 8 -7.72 6.34 24.32
C SER A 8 -7.50 4.82 24.12
N GLY A 9 -7.25 4.08 25.21
CA GLY A 9 -7.07 2.62 25.14
C GLY A 9 -5.66 2.15 24.78
N ARG A 10 -4.64 2.98 25.01
CA ARG A 10 -3.22 2.61 24.85
C ARG A 10 -2.83 1.53 25.86
N ILE A 11 -2.29 0.42 25.38
CA ILE A 11 -1.71 -0.66 26.20
C ILE A 11 -0.20 -0.41 26.37
N PRO A 12 0.41 -0.68 27.55
CA PRO A 12 1.85 -0.61 27.74
C PRO A 12 2.60 -1.39 26.65
N PHE A 13 3.67 -0.78 26.10
CA PHE A 13 4.52 -1.29 24.99
C PHE A 13 3.81 -1.48 23.64
N LEU A 14 2.64 -2.10 23.59
CA LEU A 14 1.88 -2.37 22.36
C LEU A 14 1.21 -1.13 21.76
N GLY A 15 0.90 -0.14 22.61
CA GLY A 15 0.14 1.03 22.18
C GLY A 15 -1.29 0.66 21.77
N HIS A 16 -1.69 1.10 20.58
CA HIS A 16 -2.95 0.81 19.92
C HIS A 16 -2.89 -0.40 18.98
N ALA A 17 -1.79 -1.19 18.99
CA ALA A 17 -1.62 -2.30 18.06
C ALA A 17 -2.77 -3.31 18.12
N LEU A 18 -3.26 -3.67 19.32
CA LEU A 18 -4.38 -4.62 19.44
C LEU A 18 -5.69 -4.07 18.86
N MET A 19 -5.92 -2.76 18.92
CA MET A 19 -7.09 -2.14 18.31
C MET A 19 -7.07 -2.34 16.79
N LEU A 20 -5.90 -2.21 16.16
CA LEU A 20 -5.71 -2.41 14.72
C LEU A 20 -5.83 -3.89 14.28
N LEU A 21 -5.76 -4.84 15.21
CA LEU A 21 -5.84 -6.28 14.93
C LEU A 21 -7.22 -6.89 15.18
N ARG A 22 -8.16 -6.16 15.80
CA ARG A 22 -9.48 -6.69 16.19
C ARG A 22 -10.45 -6.89 15.03
N GLY A 23 -10.12 -6.42 13.83
CA GLY A 23 -10.95 -6.52 12.66
C GLY A 23 -10.31 -5.88 11.45
N ASN A 24 -11.12 -5.29 10.57
CA ASN A 24 -10.62 -4.56 9.43
C ASN A 24 -9.94 -3.26 9.89
N VAL A 25 -8.66 -3.13 9.56
CA VAL A 25 -7.84 -1.97 9.95
C VAL A 25 -8.38 -0.66 9.35
N TRP A 26 -8.96 -0.71 8.16
CA TRP A 26 -9.50 0.47 7.47
C TRP A 26 -10.79 0.98 8.10
N ASP A 27 -11.63 0.08 8.58
CA ASP A 27 -12.85 0.45 9.32
C ASP A 27 -12.46 1.08 10.66
N THR A 28 -11.46 0.52 11.35
CA THR A 28 -10.89 1.11 12.56
C THR A 28 -10.38 2.54 12.32
N PHE A 29 -9.60 2.77 11.27
CA PHE A 29 -9.14 4.12 10.94
C PHE A 29 -10.29 5.08 10.60
N ARG A 30 -11.33 4.59 9.91
CA ARG A 30 -12.53 5.38 9.58
C ARG A 30 -13.28 5.82 10.84
N GLU A 31 -13.47 4.91 11.79
CA GLU A 31 -14.12 5.21 13.07
C GLU A 31 -13.31 6.21 13.89
N LEU A 32 -12.01 5.98 14.04
CA LEU A 32 -11.11 6.89 14.76
C LEU A 32 -11.08 8.29 14.12
N SER A 33 -11.13 8.38 12.78
CA SER A 33 -11.19 9.65 12.06
C SER A 33 -12.51 10.40 12.30
N ARG A 34 -13.63 9.68 12.48
CA ARG A 34 -14.92 10.29 12.84
C ARG A 34 -14.91 10.85 14.25
N GLU A 35 -14.25 10.15 15.18
CA GLU A 35 -14.19 10.54 16.60
C GLU A 35 -13.17 11.65 16.88
N HIS A 36 -11.98 11.56 16.27
CA HIS A 36 -10.83 12.42 16.59
C HIS A 36 -10.52 13.45 15.48
N GLY A 37 -11.33 13.46 14.41
CA GLY A 37 -11.10 14.25 13.22
C GLY A 37 -10.06 13.64 12.27
N ASN A 38 -9.83 14.32 11.14
CA ASN A 38 -8.97 13.82 10.06
C ASN A 38 -7.45 14.00 10.32
N PHE A 39 -7.06 14.35 11.54
CA PHE A 39 -5.65 14.55 11.92
C PHE A 39 -5.43 14.18 13.39
N PHE A 40 -4.86 13.00 13.63
CA PHE A 40 -4.63 12.48 14.98
C PHE A 40 -3.36 11.64 15.05
N ARG A 41 -2.86 11.42 16.27
CA ARG A 41 -1.69 10.58 16.54
C ARG A 41 -2.09 9.24 17.15
N MET A 42 -1.36 8.20 16.81
CA MET A 42 -1.48 6.87 17.39
C MET A 42 -0.11 6.31 17.78
N HIS A 43 -0.07 5.59 18.89
CA HIS A 43 1.07 4.75 19.25
C HIS A 43 0.87 3.33 18.74
N VAL A 44 1.82 2.72 18.05
CA VAL A 44 1.75 1.32 17.60
C VAL A 44 3.13 0.69 17.78
N LEU A 45 3.24 -0.35 18.61
CA LEU A 45 4.48 -1.10 18.87
C LEU A 45 5.68 -0.19 19.16
N GLY A 46 5.51 0.77 20.08
CA GLY A 46 6.56 1.73 20.48
C GLY A 46 6.81 2.88 19.50
N ARG A 47 6.18 2.91 18.32
CA ARG A 47 6.27 4.01 17.34
C ARG A 47 5.08 4.95 17.41
N VAL A 48 5.27 6.20 16.98
CA VAL A 48 4.20 7.19 16.84
C VAL A 48 3.87 7.35 15.36
N TYR A 49 2.61 7.15 15.01
CA TYR A 49 2.06 7.37 13.69
C TYR A 49 1.13 8.58 13.73
N ILE A 50 1.18 9.40 12.67
CA ILE A 50 0.20 10.47 12.45
C ILE A 50 -0.74 10.00 11.35
N VAL A 51 -2.01 9.90 11.67
CA VAL A 51 -3.08 9.54 10.73
C VAL A 51 -3.66 10.83 10.17
N MET A 52 -3.76 10.88 8.84
CA MET A 52 -4.25 12.04 8.10
C MET A 52 -5.27 11.55 7.07
N ALA A 53 -6.50 12.07 7.14
CA ALA A 53 -7.61 11.69 6.25
C ALA A 53 -8.12 12.88 5.42
N ASP A 54 -7.29 13.91 5.24
CA ASP A 54 -7.59 15.08 4.40
C ASP A 54 -6.75 15.06 3.10
N PRO A 55 -7.35 15.26 1.92
CA PRO A 55 -6.64 15.33 0.64
C PRO A 55 -5.50 16.37 0.60
N ALA A 56 -5.62 17.48 1.32
CA ALA A 56 -4.58 18.50 1.39
C ALA A 56 -3.31 17.97 2.08
N TYR A 57 -3.46 17.19 3.15
CA TYR A 57 -2.33 16.53 3.81
C TYR A 57 -1.73 15.43 2.94
N ALA A 58 -2.58 14.64 2.25
CA ALA A 58 -2.10 13.64 1.31
C ALA A 58 -1.25 14.27 0.19
N ARG A 59 -1.72 15.38 -0.41
CA ARG A 59 -0.95 16.16 -1.40
C ARG A 59 0.36 16.67 -0.80
N HIS A 60 0.33 17.20 0.42
CA HIS A 60 1.52 17.71 1.09
C HIS A 60 2.59 16.62 1.25
N VAL A 61 2.21 15.47 1.80
CA VAL A 61 3.11 14.37 2.15
C VAL A 61 3.56 13.60 0.92
N LEU A 62 2.66 13.32 -0.02
CA LEU A 62 2.94 12.43 -1.16
C LEU A 62 3.43 13.17 -2.42
N GLN A 63 3.22 14.50 -2.52
CA GLN A 63 3.60 15.27 -3.71
C GLN A 63 4.45 16.49 -3.35
N THR A 64 3.89 17.47 -2.63
CA THR A 64 4.53 18.80 -2.45
C THR A 64 5.83 18.73 -1.65
N LYS A 65 5.86 17.89 -0.60
CA LYS A 65 7.01 17.71 0.30
C LYS A 65 7.43 16.24 0.37
N ALA A 66 7.20 15.47 -0.69
CA ALA A 66 7.50 14.02 -0.73
C ALA A 66 8.92 13.67 -0.28
N LYS A 67 9.92 14.49 -0.63
CA LYS A 67 11.33 14.30 -0.23
C LYS A 67 11.57 14.35 1.29
N ASN A 68 10.66 14.94 2.06
CA ASN A 68 10.76 15.06 3.51
C ASN A 68 10.26 13.80 4.24
N TYR A 69 9.59 12.89 3.53
CA TYR A 69 8.98 11.70 4.10
C TYR A 69 9.61 10.46 3.48
N ARG A 70 9.87 9.46 4.33
CA ARG A 70 10.36 8.16 3.91
C ARG A 70 9.29 7.12 4.16
N LYS A 71 9.25 6.11 3.30
CA LYS A 71 8.52 4.86 3.52
C LYS A 71 8.92 4.29 4.88
N ASP A 72 7.91 3.87 5.64
CA ASP A 72 8.16 3.25 6.94
C ASP A 72 8.87 1.90 6.75
N PRO A 73 10.06 1.70 7.33
CA PRO A 73 10.78 0.44 7.19
C PRO A 73 10.02 -0.76 7.75
N GLY A 74 9.19 -0.57 8.78
CA GLY A 74 8.38 -1.66 9.34
C GLY A 74 7.33 -2.15 8.35
N THR A 75 6.57 -1.23 7.77
CA THR A 75 5.55 -1.52 6.76
C THR A 75 6.14 -2.05 5.46
N TYR A 76 7.30 -1.55 5.01
CA TYR A 76 7.86 -1.95 3.71
C TYR A 76 8.72 -3.22 3.75
N LYS A 77 9.30 -3.57 4.90
CA LYS A 77 10.15 -4.77 5.05
C LYS A 77 9.43 -6.07 4.71
N VAL A 78 8.12 -6.15 4.88
CA VAL A 78 7.33 -7.34 4.51
C VAL A 78 7.34 -7.60 3.01
N PHE A 79 7.58 -6.56 2.19
CA PHE A 79 7.66 -6.69 0.73
C PHE A 79 9.06 -7.06 0.25
N ASP A 80 10.10 -6.94 1.09
CA ASP A 80 11.49 -7.21 0.68
C ASP A 80 11.68 -8.68 0.25
N CYS A 81 10.95 -9.63 0.86
CA CYS A 81 11.06 -11.04 0.49
C CYS A 81 10.50 -11.35 -0.91
N LEU A 82 9.48 -10.60 -1.35
CA LEU A 82 8.81 -10.81 -2.63
C LEU A 82 9.38 -9.93 -3.74
N LEU A 83 9.67 -8.67 -3.42
CA LEU A 83 9.99 -7.63 -4.40
C LEU A 83 11.46 -7.20 -4.35
N GLY A 84 12.26 -7.76 -3.43
CA GLY A 84 13.66 -7.42 -3.23
C GLY A 84 13.84 -5.91 -3.06
N THR A 85 14.94 -5.37 -3.60
CA THR A 85 15.17 -3.91 -3.65
C THR A 85 14.71 -3.31 -4.98
N GLY A 86 13.42 -3.50 -5.30
CA GLY A 86 12.77 -3.06 -6.54
C GLY A 86 12.06 -1.69 -6.44
N ILE A 87 11.22 -1.38 -7.44
CA ILE A 87 10.51 -0.08 -7.54
C ILE A 87 9.58 0.20 -6.34
N VAL A 88 9.06 -0.83 -5.68
CA VAL A 88 8.14 -0.68 -4.53
C VAL A 88 8.91 -0.38 -3.24
N THR A 89 10.01 -1.07 -3.00
CA THR A 89 10.78 -1.05 -1.75
C THR A 89 11.92 -0.02 -1.76
N SER A 90 12.41 0.38 -2.93
CA SER A 90 13.46 1.40 -3.07
C SER A 90 12.96 2.83 -2.83
N GLU A 91 13.90 3.72 -2.52
CA GLU A 91 13.67 5.13 -2.20
C GLU A 91 14.70 6.04 -2.90
N GLY A 92 14.40 7.34 -2.94
CA GLY A 92 15.31 8.37 -3.42
C GLY A 92 15.76 8.16 -4.88
N GLU A 93 17.05 8.38 -5.14
CA GLU A 93 17.62 8.29 -6.50
C GLU A 93 17.45 6.91 -7.15
N ARG A 94 17.54 5.83 -6.35
CA ARG A 94 17.32 4.48 -6.88
C ARG A 94 15.88 4.32 -7.37
N TRP A 95 14.91 4.76 -6.58
CA TRP A 95 13.50 4.74 -6.96
C TRP A 95 13.24 5.61 -8.20
N HIS A 96 13.81 6.83 -8.23
CA HIS A 96 13.68 7.73 -9.38
C HIS A 96 14.23 7.13 -10.67
N ARG A 97 15.41 6.50 -10.60
CA ARG A 97 16.02 5.82 -11.75
C ARG A 97 15.16 4.66 -12.24
N LEU A 98 14.80 3.73 -11.35
CA LEU A 98 13.96 2.57 -11.70
C LEU A 98 12.62 3.00 -12.31
N ARG A 99 11.98 4.03 -11.75
CA ARG A 99 10.70 4.56 -12.28
C ARG A 99 10.88 5.20 -13.65
N ARG A 100 11.98 5.92 -13.88
CA ARG A 100 12.28 6.54 -15.19
C ARG A 100 12.51 5.47 -16.26
N GLU A 101 13.23 4.41 -15.92
CA GLU A 101 13.50 3.29 -16.82
C GLU A 101 12.23 2.50 -17.16
N LEU A 102 11.33 2.31 -16.19
CA LEU A 102 10.08 1.58 -16.39
C LEU A 102 8.95 2.42 -16.98
N ALA A 103 8.94 3.74 -16.82
CA ALA A 103 7.85 4.59 -17.32
C ALA A 103 7.45 4.36 -18.80
N PRO A 104 8.38 4.11 -19.74
CA PRO A 104 8.04 3.85 -21.13
C PRO A 104 7.20 2.58 -21.36
N THR A 105 7.27 1.59 -20.47
CA THR A 105 6.48 0.33 -20.61
C THR A 105 5.03 0.50 -20.19
N PHE A 106 4.68 1.64 -19.58
CA PHE A 106 3.31 1.99 -19.14
C PHE A 106 2.67 3.05 -20.03
N LYS A 107 3.13 3.17 -21.28
CA LYS A 107 2.51 4.06 -22.27
C LYS A 107 1.22 3.46 -22.83
N LEU A 108 0.31 4.33 -23.27
CA LEU A 108 -1.01 3.93 -23.76
C LEU A 108 -0.90 3.04 -25.01
N GLU A 109 0.10 3.27 -25.86
CA GLU A 109 0.30 2.47 -27.08
C GLU A 109 0.59 0.99 -26.77
N ILE A 110 1.23 0.70 -25.63
CA ILE A 110 1.53 -0.68 -25.19
C ILE A 110 0.27 -1.34 -24.59
N LEU A 111 -0.73 -0.56 -24.18
CA LEU A 111 -1.92 -1.10 -23.53
C LEU A 111 -2.70 -2.06 -24.46
N GLU A 112 -2.76 -1.75 -25.76
CA GLU A 112 -3.43 -2.58 -26.75
C GLU A 112 -2.73 -3.94 -26.93
N GLU A 113 -1.39 -3.94 -26.94
CA GLU A 113 -0.59 -5.16 -27.01
C GLU A 113 -0.77 -6.03 -25.76
N VAL A 114 -0.72 -5.41 -24.57
CA VAL A 114 -0.92 -6.10 -23.29
C VAL A 114 -2.34 -6.68 -23.20
N ALA A 115 -3.35 -5.93 -23.63
CA ALA A 115 -4.73 -6.41 -23.65
C ALA A 115 -4.90 -7.60 -24.59
N SER A 116 -4.32 -7.53 -25.79
CA SER A 116 -4.37 -8.60 -26.78
C SER A 116 -3.69 -9.87 -26.26
N ALA A 117 -2.47 -9.73 -25.70
CA ALA A 117 -1.73 -10.85 -25.12
C ALA A 117 -2.49 -11.47 -23.93
N ALA A 118 -3.07 -10.65 -23.05
CA ALA A 118 -3.87 -11.15 -21.92
C ALA A 118 -5.10 -11.93 -22.39
N LEU A 119 -5.81 -11.47 -23.42
CA LEU A 119 -6.94 -12.18 -24.01
C LEU A 119 -6.53 -13.50 -24.64
N GLU A 120 -5.39 -13.54 -25.33
CA GLU A 120 -4.85 -14.76 -25.92
C GLU A 120 -4.48 -15.79 -24.84
N ILE A 121 -3.70 -15.39 -23.83
CA ILE A 121 -3.32 -16.26 -22.70
C ILE A 121 -4.57 -16.79 -22.00
N THR A 122 -5.56 -15.93 -21.77
CA THR A 122 -6.82 -16.31 -21.12
C THR A 122 -7.59 -17.32 -21.97
N ARG A 123 -7.67 -17.14 -23.29
CA ARG A 123 -8.35 -18.08 -24.20
C ARG A 123 -7.66 -19.44 -24.18
N ASN A 124 -6.33 -19.47 -24.25
CA ASN A 124 -5.55 -20.71 -24.21
C ASN A 124 -5.73 -21.43 -22.86
N LEU A 125 -5.75 -20.67 -21.77
CA LEU A 125 -6.02 -21.21 -20.43
C LEU A 125 -7.41 -21.85 -20.37
N PHE A 126 -8.46 -21.19 -20.86
CA PHE A 126 -9.80 -21.76 -20.88
C PHE A 126 -9.87 -23.05 -21.69
N GLN A 127 -9.26 -23.08 -22.88
CA GLN A 127 -9.22 -24.28 -23.69
C GLN A 127 -8.55 -25.44 -22.94
N THR A 128 -7.40 -25.19 -22.30
CA THR A 128 -6.70 -26.24 -21.52
C THR A 128 -7.54 -26.73 -20.33
N LEU A 129 -8.24 -25.82 -19.65
CA LEU A 129 -9.11 -26.18 -18.53
C LEU A 129 -10.33 -26.98 -18.98
N ASP A 130 -10.94 -26.64 -20.11
CA ASP A 130 -12.09 -27.36 -20.68
C ASP A 130 -11.68 -28.78 -21.12
N GLU A 131 -10.51 -28.91 -21.75
CA GLU A 131 -9.93 -30.21 -22.13
C GLU A 131 -9.66 -31.08 -20.90
N ALA A 132 -9.06 -30.52 -19.84
CA ALA A 132 -8.79 -31.23 -18.59
C ALA A 132 -10.09 -31.64 -17.86
N ALA A 133 -11.12 -30.78 -17.89
CA ALA A 133 -12.43 -31.09 -17.33
C ALA A 133 -13.12 -32.23 -18.10
N ALA A 134 -12.97 -32.28 -19.43
CA ALA A 134 -13.52 -33.32 -20.27
C ALA A 134 -12.76 -34.66 -20.14
N SER A 135 -11.44 -34.64 -19.90
CA SER A 135 -10.63 -35.85 -19.72
C SER A 135 -10.72 -36.46 -18.31
N GLY A 136 -11.33 -35.78 -17.34
CA GLY A 136 -11.49 -36.25 -15.96
C GLY A 136 -10.18 -36.33 -15.16
N THR A 137 -9.11 -35.71 -15.67
CA THR A 137 -7.83 -35.59 -14.96
C THR A 137 -7.86 -34.33 -14.11
N ALA A 138 -8.43 -34.45 -12.90
CA ALA A 138 -8.27 -33.49 -11.81
C ALA A 138 -7.00 -33.78 -11.01
#